data_AF-A0A528BBG2-F1
#
_entry.id   AF-A0A528BBG2-F1
#
_cell.length_a   1.000
_cell.length_b   1.000
_cell.length_c   1.000
_cell.angle_alpha   90.00
_cell.angle_beta   90.00
_cell.angle_gamma   90.00
#
_symmetry.space_group_name_H-M   'P 1'
#
loop_
_entity.id
_entity.type
_entity.pdbx_description
1 polymer ?
#
loop_
_entity_poly.entity_id
_entity_poly.type
_entity_poly.pdbx_seq_one_letter_code
_entity_poly.pdbx_strand_id
1 'polypeptide(L)' 'GQVLARIHSIGRTGAAPQEIRARMGGMLAARHFPGLVKAGDCTAVVAVMVD' A
#
# COMPACT_ATOMS: atom_id res chain seq x y z
N GLY A 1 -7.40 -8.04 -5.14
CA GLY A 1 -8.28 -7.04 -4.50
C GLY A 1 -8.00 -5.64 -5.02
N GLN A 2 -8.62 -4.63 -4.38
CA GLN A 2 -8.41 -3.20 -4.67
C GLN A 2 -6.94 -2.79 -4.46
N VAL A 3 -6.50 -1.76 -5.18
CA VAL A 3 -5.13 -1.22 -5.05
C VAL A 3 -5.09 -0.32 -3.81
N LEU A 4 -4.26 -0.70 -2.83
CA LEU A 4 -4.08 0.04 -1.57
C LEU A 4 -2.97 1.09 -1.67
N ALA A 5 -1.92 0.79 -2.43
CA ALA A 5 -0.80 1.71 -2.66
C ALA A 5 -0.16 1.48 -4.04
N ARG A 6 0.44 2.55 -4.57
CA ARG A 6 1.28 2.52 -5.78
C ARG A 6 2.67 3.03 -5.42
N ILE A 7 3.69 2.20 -5.62
CA ILE A 7 5.08 2.53 -5.33
C ILE A 7 5.76 2.94 -6.64
N HIS A 8 6.09 4.23 -6.74
CA HIS A 8 6.78 4.80 -7.89
C HIS A 8 8.30 4.72 -7.71
N SER A 9 9.05 4.57 -8.81
CA SER A 9 10.50 4.65 -8.75
C SER A 9 10.95 6.10 -8.53
N ILE A 10 11.93 6.30 -7.65
CA ILE A 10 12.54 7.61 -7.39
C ILE A 10 13.70 7.93 -8.36
N GLY A 11 14.18 6.95 -9.13
CA GLY A 11 15.37 7.08 -9.98
C GLY A 11 15.09 7.03 -11.49
N ARG A 12 13.84 6.84 -11.91
CA ARG A 12 13.46 6.77 -13.33
C ARG A 12 12.00 7.18 -13.53
N THR A 13 11.72 7.88 -14.62
CA THR A 13 10.37 8.27 -15.04
C THR A 13 9.81 7.25 -16.05
N GLY A 14 8.51 7.35 -16.35
CA GLY A 14 7.85 6.54 -17.40
C GLY A 14 7.56 5.07 -17.04
N ALA A 15 8.20 4.51 -16.01
CA ALA A 15 7.88 3.17 -15.53
C ALA A 15 6.53 3.12 -14.78
N ALA A 16 5.74 2.07 -15.02
CA ALA A 16 4.53 1.81 -14.27
C ALA A 16 4.85 1.53 -12.78
N PRO A 17 4.06 2.05 -11.83
CA PRO A 17 4.30 1.81 -10.41
C PRO A 17 3.98 0.37 -10.02
N GLN A 18 4.67 -0.13 -8.99
CA GLN A 18 4.30 -1.40 -8.37
C GLN A 18 3.04 -1.21 -7.52
N GLU A 19 2.07 -2.10 -7.68
CA GLU A 19 0.82 -2.05 -6.92
C GLU A 19 0.85 -2.99 -5.71
N ILE A 20 0.48 -2.46 -4.55
CA ILE A 20 0.15 -3.27 -3.38
C ILE A 20 -1.37 -3.44 -3.35
N ARG A 21 -1.82 -4.69 -3.44
CA ARG A 21 -3.24 -5.03 -3.56
C ARG A 21 -3.76 -5.66 -2.29
N ALA A 22 -4.99 -5.30 -1.91
CA ALA A 22 -5.70 -5.92 -0.81
C ALA A 22 -5.88 -7.42 -1.05
N ARG A 23 -5.53 -8.22 -0.04
CA ARG A 23 -5.66 -9.69 -0.03
C ARG A 23 -6.93 -10.19 0.65
N MET A 24 -7.63 -9.31 1.36
CA MET A 24 -8.90 -9.57 2.04
C MET A 24 -9.81 -8.33 1.96
N GLY A 25 -11.11 -8.53 2.20
CA GLY A 25 -12.05 -7.43 2.40
C GLY A 25 -11.90 -6.81 3.79
N GLY A 26 -12.33 -5.56 3.94
CA GLY A 26 -12.25 -4.82 5.19
C GLY A 26 -12.11 -3.31 4.98
N MET A 27 -11.71 -2.60 6.02
CA MET A 27 -11.44 -1.17 6.04
C MET A 27 -9.94 -0.86 6.15
N LEU A 28 -9.50 0.24 5.55
CA LEU A 28 -8.12 0.72 5.72
C LEU A 28 -7.96 1.27 7.14
N ALA A 29 -7.33 0.51 8.01
CA ALA A 29 -7.17 0.87 9.43
C ALA A 29 -5.89 1.68 9.69
N ALA A 30 -4.84 1.43 8.90
CA ALA A 30 -3.58 2.16 8.99
C ALA A 30 -2.88 2.25 7.64
N ARG A 31 -1.98 3.22 7.52
CA ARG A 31 -1.12 3.42 6.34
C ARG A 31 0.25 3.95 6.75
N HIS A 32 1.23 3.74 5.89
CA HIS A 32 2.50 4.44 6.00
C HIS A 32 2.29 5.96 5.87
N PHE A 33 2.95 6.74 6.73
CA PHE A 33 2.83 8.20 6.77
C PHE A 33 3.86 8.91 5.87
N PRO A 34 5.18 8.63 5.96
CA PRO A 34 6.15 9.23 5.05
C PRO A 34 5.82 8.97 3.57
N GLY A 35 6.23 9.87 2.68
CA GLY A 35 6.05 9.66 1.24
C GLY A 35 7.00 8.60 0.66
N LEU A 36 8.12 8.33 1.33
CA LEU A 36 9.17 7.43 0.87
C LEU A 36 9.17 6.13 1.68
N VAL A 37 8.65 5.07 1.08
CA VAL A 37 8.67 3.71 1.63
C VAL A 37 9.97 2.99 1.27
N LYS A 38 10.39 2.06 2.13
CA LYS A 38 11.50 1.13 1.91
C LYS A 38 11.01 -0.31 1.82
N ALA A 39 11.87 -1.19 1.31
CA ALA A 39 11.59 -2.62 1.32
C ALA A 39 11.41 -3.10 2.78
N GLY A 40 10.28 -3.72 3.07
CA GLY A 40 9.91 -4.16 4.42
C GLY A 40 8.97 -3.22 5.16
N ASP A 41 8.76 -1.98 4.71
CA ASP A 41 7.83 -1.07 5.36
C ASP A 41 6.37 -1.54 5.21
N CYS A 42 5.59 -1.41 6.28
CA CYS A 42 4.14 -1.64 6.23
C CYS A 42 3.45 -0.47 5.51
N THR A 43 2.94 -0.73 4.31
CA THR A 43 2.27 0.30 3.49
C THR A 43 0.83 0.54 3.90
N ALA A 44 0.09 -0.51 4.24
CA ALA A 44 -1.32 -0.46 4.61
C ALA A 44 -1.70 -1.66 5.50
N VAL A 45 -2.64 -1.43 6.42
CA VAL A 45 -3.30 -2.47 7.21
C VAL A 45 -4.79 -2.47 6.88
N VAL A 46 -5.33 -3.65 6.56
CA VAL A 46 -6.77 -3.86 6.35
C VAL A 46 -7.33 -4.59 7.55
N ALA A 47 -8.34 -4.02 8.20
CA ALA A 47 -9.03 -4.61 9.34
C ALA A 47 -10.47 -5.00 8.98
N VAL A 48 -11.00 -5.99 9.70
CA VAL A 48 -12.42 -6.34 9.70
C VAL A 48 -13.00 -6.01 11.06
N MET A 49 -14.26 -5.58 11.10
CA MET A 49 -14.98 -5.44 12.36
C MET A 49 -15.24 -6.83 12.96
N VAL A 50 -15.16 -6.91 14.28
CA VAL A 50 -15.54 -8.08 15.08
C VAL A 50 -16.50 -7.56 16.16
N ASP A 51 -17.50 -8.37 16.51
CA ASP A 51 -18.52 -8.05 17.52
C ASP A 51 -17.94 -8.00 18.95
#